data_AF-A0A6G8CN56-F1
#
_entry.id   AF-A0A6G8CN56-F1
#
_cell.length_a   1.000
_cell.length_b   1.000
_cell.length_c   1.000
_cell.angle_alpha   90.00
_cell.angle_beta   90.00
_cell.angle_gamma   90.00
#
_symmetry.space_group_name_H-M   'P 1'
#
loop_
_entity.id
_entity.type
_entity.pdbx_description
1 polymer ?
#
loop_
_entity_poly.entity_id
_entity_poly.type
_entity_poly.pdbx_seq_one_letter_code
_entity_poly.pdbx_strand_id
1 'polypeptide(L)'
;MTFPFSLRSLALSLLLVGSTAPVLAEMTPAQREFADSMILCNSHALLLHMYTQGADGKPLPGVPKPVDYKELAYQTAGKEYVGQWLESNTVRDKAVAQLSELLNTKPYNGLSEKERDDHMAATWTKIINTCNEYAAAGPAKAEPKKRK
;
A
#
# COMPACT_ATOMS: atom_id res chain seq x y z
N MET A 1 -22.13 -27.02 -64.17
CA MET A 1 -22.37 -27.48 -62.79
C MET A 1 -22.07 -26.32 -61.86
N THR A 2 -23.10 -25.71 -61.29
CA THR A 2 -23.01 -24.54 -60.41
C THR A 2 -23.35 -24.95 -58.99
N PHE A 3 -22.40 -24.81 -58.07
CA PHE A 3 -22.60 -25.05 -56.64
C PHE A 3 -23.16 -23.79 -55.98
N PRO A 4 -24.30 -23.84 -55.26
CA PRO A 4 -24.74 -22.71 -54.45
C PRO A 4 -23.98 -22.74 -53.12
N PHE A 5 -23.04 -21.81 -52.95
CA PHE A 5 -22.49 -21.50 -51.63
C PHE A 5 -23.59 -20.85 -50.78
N SER A 6 -24.17 -21.65 -49.89
CA SER A 6 -25.20 -21.23 -48.95
C SER A 6 -24.59 -20.26 -47.92
N LEU A 7 -24.82 -18.97 -48.14
CA LEU A 7 -24.46 -17.85 -47.25
C LEU A 7 -25.11 -17.90 -45.86
N ARG A 8 -25.83 -18.97 -45.50
CA ARG A 8 -26.59 -19.09 -44.24
C ARG A 8 -25.82 -19.75 -43.08
N SER A 9 -24.66 -20.35 -43.31
CA SER A 9 -23.91 -21.03 -42.23
C SER A 9 -22.86 -20.16 -41.52
N LEU A 10 -22.69 -18.89 -41.92
CA LEU A 10 -21.70 -17.97 -41.34
C LEU A 10 -22.21 -17.13 -40.16
N ALA A 11 -23.48 -17.26 -39.78
CA ALA A 11 -24.08 -16.45 -38.72
C ALA A 11 -24.09 -17.14 -37.33
N LEU A 12 -23.82 -18.44 -37.23
CA LEU A 12 -23.94 -19.19 -35.97
C LEU A 12 -22.65 -19.28 -35.14
N SER A 13 -21.50 -18.88 -35.68
CA SER A 13 -20.19 -18.99 -34.99
C SER A 13 -19.83 -17.80 -34.10
N LEU A 14 -20.68 -16.77 -34.00
CA LEU A 14 -20.43 -15.55 -33.22
C LEU A 14 -21.09 -15.53 -31.84
N LEU A 15 -21.82 -16.57 -31.46
CA LEU A 15 -22.67 -16.57 -30.26
C LEU A 15 -22.15 -17.42 -29.08
N LEU A 16 -20.95 -18.00 -29.16
CA LEU A 16 -20.48 -18.98 -28.16
C LEU A 16 -19.09 -18.72 -27.57
N VAL A 17 -18.49 -17.54 -27.79
CA VAL A 17 -17.24 -17.16 -27.12
C VAL A 17 -17.28 -15.68 -26.71
N GLY A 18 -18.25 -15.34 -25.86
CA GLY A 18 -18.25 -14.08 -25.12
C GLY A 18 -17.83 -14.36 -23.70
N SER A 19 -16.51 -14.50 -23.51
CA SER A 19 -15.80 -14.70 -22.25
C SER A 19 -16.55 -14.17 -21.03
N THR A 20 -16.84 -15.06 -20.09
CA THR A 20 -16.92 -14.71 -18.67
C THR A 20 -15.51 -14.31 -18.21
N ALA A 21 -14.99 -13.20 -18.75
CA ALA A 21 -13.97 -12.48 -18.03
C ALA A 21 -14.65 -12.09 -16.72
N PRO A 22 -14.15 -12.50 -15.54
CA PRO A 22 -14.60 -11.87 -14.32
C PRO A 22 -14.37 -10.38 -14.56
N VAL A 23 -15.46 -9.61 -14.60
CA VAL A 23 -15.38 -8.16 -14.47
C VAL A 23 -14.62 -7.97 -13.18
N LEU A 24 -13.32 -7.65 -13.28
CA LEU A 24 -12.54 -7.15 -12.16
C LEU A 24 -13.34 -5.94 -11.70
N ALA A 25 -14.08 -6.10 -10.60
CA ALA A 25 -14.92 -5.03 -10.08
C ALA A 25 -14.04 -3.78 -9.99
N GLU A 26 -14.42 -2.74 -10.72
CA GLU A 26 -13.64 -1.51 -10.74
C GLU A 26 -13.51 -1.01 -9.30
N MET A 27 -12.27 -0.99 -8.82
CA MET A 27 -11.93 -0.57 -7.46
C MET A 27 -12.43 0.84 -7.21
N THR A 28 -13.16 1.06 -6.12
CA THR A 28 -13.64 2.41 -5.78
C THR A 28 -12.44 3.32 -5.45
N PRO A 29 -12.56 4.64 -5.61
CA PRO A 29 -11.49 5.57 -5.23
C PRO A 29 -11.04 5.40 -3.77
N ALA A 30 -11.98 5.13 -2.86
CA ALA A 30 -11.71 4.91 -1.45
C ALA A 30 -10.91 3.61 -1.20
N GLN A 31 -11.22 2.53 -1.92
CA GLN A 31 -10.45 1.29 -1.87
C GLN A 31 -9.03 1.48 -2.41
N ARG A 32 -8.89 2.24 -3.51
CA ARG A 32 -7.59 2.56 -4.09
C ARG A 32 -6.72 3.38 -3.13
N GLU A 33 -7.27 4.46 -2.58
CA GLU A 33 -6.57 5.31 -1.62
C GLU A 33 -6.13 4.51 -0.38
N PHE A 34 -7.00 3.64 0.13
CA PHE A 34 -6.67 2.77 1.24
C PHE A 34 -5.53 1.81 0.88
N ALA A 35 -5.60 1.14 -0.27
CA ALA A 35 -4.56 0.22 -0.73
C ALA A 35 -3.22 0.94 -0.94
N ASP A 36 -3.21 2.11 -1.58
CA ASP A 36 -2.01 2.93 -1.79
C ASP A 36 -1.39 3.35 -0.45
N SER A 37 -2.22 3.69 0.54
CA SER A 37 -1.77 4.02 1.88
C SER A 37 -1.18 2.82 2.62
N MET A 38 -1.78 1.64 2.49
CA MET A 38 -1.24 0.39 3.04
C MET A 38 0.09 0.00 2.39
N ILE A 39 0.23 0.20 1.07
CA ILE A 39 1.50 0.02 0.35
C ILE A 39 2.59 0.95 0.92
N LEU A 40 2.27 2.24 1.12
CA LEU A 40 3.19 3.20 1.72
C LEU A 40 3.55 2.85 3.17
N CYS A 41 2.57 2.45 3.97
CA CYS A 41 2.79 2.00 5.36
C CYS A 41 3.64 0.72 5.42
N ASN A 42 3.50 -0.19 4.46
CA ASN A 42 4.39 -1.33 4.33
C ASN A 42 5.84 -0.91 4.08
N SER A 43 6.07 0.10 3.23
CA SER A 43 7.43 0.65 3.02
C SER A 43 8.01 1.26 4.31
N HIS A 44 7.21 1.96 5.11
CA HIS A 44 7.64 2.45 6.43
C HIS A 44 7.99 1.30 7.39
N ALA A 45 7.17 0.25 7.43
CA ALA A 45 7.46 -0.94 8.26
C ALA A 45 8.75 -1.64 7.83
N LEU A 46 9.03 -1.71 6.53
CA LEU A 46 10.28 -2.25 6.00
C LEU A 46 11.49 -1.38 6.38
N LEU A 47 11.37 -0.05 6.27
CA LEU A 47 12.44 0.86 6.67
C LEU A 47 12.74 0.75 8.17
N LEU A 48 11.71 0.66 9.02
CA LEU A 48 11.89 0.38 10.45
C LEU A 48 12.60 -0.96 10.67
N HIS A 49 12.18 -2.01 9.97
CA HIS A 49 12.81 -3.33 10.07
C HIS A 49 14.30 -3.25 9.73
N MET A 50 14.67 -2.64 8.60
CA MET A 50 16.06 -2.45 8.19
C MET A 50 16.86 -1.64 9.22
N TYR A 51 16.27 -0.58 9.78
CA TYR A 51 16.90 0.21 10.83
C TYR A 51 17.21 -0.64 12.07
N THR A 52 16.28 -1.52 12.48
CA THR A 52 16.48 -2.41 13.64
C THR A 52 17.39 -3.61 13.38
N GLN A 53 17.57 -4.03 12.12
CA GLN A 53 18.52 -5.11 11.78
C GLN A 53 19.97 -4.73 12.12
N GLY A 54 20.31 -3.43 12.08
CA GLY A 54 21.61 -2.93 12.53
C GLY A 54 21.82 -2.93 14.05
N ALA A 55 20.77 -3.21 14.84
CA ALA A 55 20.75 -3.19 16.31
C ALA A 55 20.44 -4.59 16.88
N ASP A 56 21.19 -5.61 16.45
CA ASP A 56 21.02 -7.02 16.82
C ASP A 56 19.63 -7.62 16.52
N GLY A 57 18.86 -7.00 15.63
CA GLY A 57 17.50 -7.41 15.30
C GLY A 57 16.49 -7.21 16.43
N LYS A 58 16.84 -6.44 17.48
CA LYS A 58 15.92 -6.14 18.57
C LYS A 58 14.96 -5.02 18.16
N PRO A 59 13.65 -5.16 18.44
CA PRO A 59 12.70 -4.09 18.19
C PRO A 59 13.06 -2.86 19.04
N LEU A 60 12.87 -1.67 18.48
CA LEU A 60 13.04 -0.43 19.25
C LEU A 60 12.07 -0.41 20.42
N PRO A 61 12.55 -0.19 21.66
CA PRO A 61 11.68 -0.06 22.81
C PRO A 61 10.63 1.04 22.60
N GLY A 62 9.37 0.74 22.89
CA GLY A 62 8.26 1.70 22.80
C GLY A 62 7.68 1.92 21.40
N VAL A 63 8.34 1.44 20.34
CA VAL A 63 7.76 1.49 18.99
C VAL A 63 6.70 0.39 18.85
N PRO A 64 5.45 0.72 18.49
CA PRO A 64 4.39 -0.26 18.33
C PRO A 64 4.70 -1.24 17.19
N LYS A 65 4.19 -2.46 17.30
CA LYS A 65 4.31 -3.45 16.23
C LYS A 65 3.50 -2.99 15.01
N PRO A 66 4.08 -2.95 13.80
CA PRO A 66 3.31 -2.72 12.58
C PRO A 66 2.31 -3.85 12.35
N VAL A 67 1.08 -3.52 11.92
CA VAL A 67 0.16 -4.53 11.37
C VAL A 67 0.62 -4.98 9.98
N ASP A 68 0.04 -6.07 9.46
CA ASP A 68 0.37 -6.59 8.14
C ASP A 68 -0.27 -5.74 7.02
N TYR A 69 0.31 -4.57 6.77
CA TYR A 69 -0.19 -3.62 5.76
C TYR A 69 -0.22 -4.22 4.36
N LYS A 70 0.76 -5.08 4.02
CA LYS A 70 0.81 -5.75 2.72
C LYS A 70 -0.43 -6.62 2.52
N GLU A 71 -0.79 -7.41 3.53
CA GLU A 71 -1.98 -8.24 3.47
C GLU A 71 -3.26 -7.40 3.37
N LEU A 72 -3.37 -6.30 4.11
CA LEU A 72 -4.51 -5.37 4.01
C LEU A 72 -4.63 -4.73 2.60
N ALA A 73 -3.50 -4.39 1.97
CA ALA A 73 -3.47 -3.90 0.60
C ALA A 73 -3.96 -4.99 -0.37
N TYR A 74 -3.47 -6.22 -0.22
CA TYR A 74 -3.89 -7.35 -1.07
C TYR A 74 -5.37 -7.66 -0.94
N GLN A 75 -5.92 -7.63 0.28
CA GLN A 75 -7.34 -7.84 0.53
C GLN A 75 -8.22 -6.75 -0.10
N THR A 76 -7.69 -5.53 -0.23
CA THR A 76 -8.46 -4.38 -0.75
C THR A 76 -8.40 -4.26 -2.27
N ALA A 77 -7.21 -4.37 -2.85
CA ALA A 77 -6.96 -4.06 -4.27
C ALA A 77 -6.46 -5.26 -5.10
N GLY A 78 -6.24 -6.41 -4.46
CA GLY A 78 -5.73 -7.61 -5.12
C GLY A 78 -4.22 -7.62 -5.32
N LYS A 79 -3.66 -8.82 -5.53
CA LYS A 79 -2.22 -9.04 -5.65
C LYS A 79 -1.59 -8.38 -6.87
N GLU A 80 -2.31 -8.34 -7.99
CA GLU A 80 -1.79 -7.78 -9.24
C GLU A 80 -1.54 -6.28 -9.11
N TYR A 81 -2.54 -5.51 -8.63
CA TYR A 81 -2.40 -4.08 -8.39
C TYR A 81 -1.27 -3.80 -7.40
N VAL A 82 -1.30 -4.44 -6.23
CA VAL A 82 -0.33 -4.18 -5.16
C VAL A 82 1.08 -4.60 -5.58
N GLY A 83 1.22 -5.70 -6.31
CA GLY A 83 2.52 -6.20 -6.79
C GLY A 83 3.25 -5.22 -7.72
N GLN A 84 2.51 -4.41 -8.48
CA GLN A 84 3.11 -3.36 -9.32
C GLN A 84 3.78 -2.24 -8.51
N TRP A 85 3.30 -1.98 -7.29
CA TRP A 85 3.70 -0.83 -6.49
C TRP A 85 4.57 -1.18 -5.28
N LEU A 86 4.41 -2.37 -4.71
CA LEU A 86 5.04 -2.76 -3.45
C LEU A 86 6.57 -2.67 -3.46
N GLU A 87 7.17 -2.95 -4.63
CA GLU A 87 8.63 -2.89 -4.85
C GLU A 87 9.04 -1.66 -5.67
N SER A 88 8.10 -0.76 -5.96
CA SER A 88 8.39 0.42 -6.78
C SER A 88 9.30 1.41 -6.03
N ASN A 89 10.28 1.96 -6.75
CA ASN A 89 11.09 3.05 -6.22
C ASN A 89 10.23 4.25 -5.82
N THR A 90 9.16 4.53 -6.56
CA THR A 90 8.25 5.65 -6.28
C THR A 90 7.66 5.61 -4.87
N VAL A 91 7.16 4.45 -4.43
CA VAL A 91 6.59 4.33 -3.07
C VAL A 91 7.70 4.41 -2.02
N ARG A 92 8.83 3.75 -2.26
CA ARG A 92 9.97 3.77 -1.33
C ARG A 92 10.51 5.19 -1.14
N ASP A 93 10.71 5.93 -2.22
CA ASP A 93 11.24 7.29 -2.20
C ASP A 93 10.25 8.24 -1.49
N LYS A 94 8.95 8.03 -1.67
CA LYS A 94 7.90 8.74 -0.92
C LYS A 94 7.99 8.43 0.59
N ALA A 95 8.18 7.17 0.98
CA ALA A 95 8.36 6.79 2.38
C ALA A 95 9.61 7.43 2.99
N VAL A 96 10.74 7.39 2.27
CA VAL A 96 12.00 8.02 2.70
C VAL A 96 11.86 9.54 2.83
N ALA A 97 11.15 10.20 1.90
CA ALA A 97 10.89 11.63 1.98
C ALA A 97 10.08 11.99 3.22
N GLN A 98 8.99 11.27 3.50
CA GLN A 98 8.17 11.47 4.71
C GLN A 98 8.98 11.25 5.99
N LEU A 99 9.82 10.21 6.02
CA LEU A 99 10.70 9.95 7.15
C LEU A 99 11.69 11.12 7.34
N SER A 100 12.36 11.54 6.27
CA SER A 100 13.36 12.61 6.30
C SER A 100 12.77 13.93 6.80
N GLU A 101 11.55 14.27 6.37
CA GLU A 101 10.85 15.46 6.85
C GLU A 101 10.62 15.42 8.37
N LEU A 102 10.21 14.27 8.90
CA LEU A 102 9.99 14.09 10.34
C LEU A 102 11.29 14.10 11.14
N LEU A 103 12.35 13.47 10.63
CA LEU A 103 13.66 13.45 11.28
C LEU A 103 14.28 14.85 11.36
N ASN A 104 14.10 15.68 10.32
CA ASN A 104 14.66 17.03 10.25
C ASN A 104 13.95 18.07 11.15
N THR A 105 12.89 17.68 11.88
CA THR A 105 12.20 18.56 12.83
C THR A 105 13.03 18.95 14.05
N LYS A 106 14.11 18.20 14.35
CA LYS A 106 15.11 18.56 15.37
C LYS A 106 16.51 18.38 14.79
N PRO A 107 17.39 19.39 14.85
CA PRO A 107 18.77 19.23 14.40
C PRO A 107 19.49 18.20 15.29
N TYR A 108 20.16 17.23 14.66
CA TYR A 108 20.92 16.19 15.37
C TYR A 108 22.24 16.70 15.97
N ASN A 109 22.69 17.89 15.55
CA ASN A 109 23.93 18.49 16.04
C ASN A 109 23.80 18.87 17.52
N GLY A 110 24.71 18.35 18.34
CA GLY A 110 24.74 18.61 19.79
C GLY A 110 23.85 17.69 20.62
N LEU A 111 23.09 16.78 20.01
CA LEU A 111 22.33 15.76 20.74
C LEU A 111 23.25 14.63 21.22
N SER A 112 23.09 14.22 22.47
CA SER A 112 23.64 12.97 22.99
C SER A 112 23.08 11.76 22.23
N GLU A 113 23.76 10.62 22.31
CA GLU A 113 23.29 9.37 21.68
C GLU A 113 21.89 8.99 22.13
N LYS A 114 21.62 9.09 23.44
CA LYS A 114 20.30 8.85 24.02
C LYS A 114 19.21 9.77 23.44
N GLU A 115 19.49 11.06 23.29
CA GLU A 115 18.52 12.01 22.73
C GLU A 115 18.24 11.74 21.25
N ARG A 116 19.23 11.27 20.49
CA ARG A 116 19.04 10.83 19.10
C ARG A 116 18.16 9.60 19.05
N ASP A 117 18.43 8.61 19.90
CA ASP A 117 17.65 7.37 19.95
C ASP A 117 16.20 7.63 20.39
N ASP A 118 16.00 8.47 21.40
CA ASP A 118 14.67 8.87 21.86
C ASP A 118 13.90 9.62 20.75
N HIS A 119 14.58 10.48 19.97
CA HIS A 119 13.98 11.16 18.82
C HIS A 119 13.65 10.20 17.66
N MET A 120 14.52 9.23 17.38
CA MET A 120 14.27 8.18 16.39
C MET A 120 13.07 7.31 16.80
N ALA A 121 13.03 6.88 18.06
CA ALA A 121 11.94 6.08 18.61
C ALA A 121 10.60 6.84 18.56
N ALA A 122 10.60 8.12 18.92
CA ALA A 122 9.42 8.98 18.82
C ALA A 122 8.93 9.13 17.37
N THR A 123 9.85 9.32 16.42
CA THR A 123 9.53 9.44 15.00
C THR A 123 8.90 8.16 14.47
N TRP A 124 9.51 7.00 14.72
CA TRP A 124 8.97 5.71 14.31
C TRP A 124 7.62 5.41 14.97
N THR A 125 7.49 5.73 16.26
CA THR A 125 6.23 5.59 16.99
C THR A 125 5.11 6.38 16.34
N LYS A 126 5.36 7.64 15.96
CA LYS A 126 4.38 8.48 15.26
C LYS A 126 3.95 7.88 13.92
N ILE A 127 4.92 7.45 13.10
CA ILE A 127 4.64 6.88 11.77
C ILE A 127 3.82 5.59 11.91
N ILE A 128 4.26 4.65 12.73
CA ILE A 128 3.60 3.35 12.86
C ILE A 128 2.23 3.47 13.53
N ASN A 129 2.06 4.34 14.54
CA ASN A 129 0.73 4.60 15.10
C ASN A 129 -0.22 5.17 14.04
N THR A 130 0.22 6.17 13.26
CA THR A 130 -0.60 6.76 12.19
C THR A 130 -1.05 5.68 11.18
N CYS A 131 -0.11 4.83 10.76
CA CYS A 131 -0.41 3.74 9.86
C CYS A 131 -1.35 2.68 10.47
N ASN A 132 -1.13 2.28 11.73
CA ASN A 132 -1.99 1.34 12.45
C ASN A 132 -3.41 1.90 12.64
N GLU A 133 -3.54 3.19 12.98
CA GLU A 133 -4.83 3.87 13.14
C GLU A 133 -5.61 3.94 11.81
N TYR A 134 -4.92 4.28 10.71
CA TYR A 134 -5.54 4.31 9.39
C TYR A 134 -5.93 2.90 8.91
N ALA A 135 -5.06 1.90 9.14
CA ALA A 135 -5.36 0.50 8.87
C ALA A 135 -6.61 0.01 9.63
N ALA A 136 -6.71 0.35 10.92
CA ALA A 136 -7.87 -0.01 11.75
C ALA A 136 -9.17 0.67 11.30
N ALA A 137 -9.09 1.85 10.68
CA ALA A 137 -10.25 2.55 10.16
C ALA A 137 -10.84 1.94 8.88
N GLY A 138 -10.02 1.25 8.09
CA GLY A 138 -10.44 0.61 6.84
C GLY A 138 -10.81 1.58 5.70
N PRO A 139 -11.21 1.04 4.53
CA PRO A 139 -11.44 1.82 3.32
C PRO A 139 -12.67 2.73 3.38
N ALA A 140 -13.63 2.48 4.29
CA ALA A 140 -14.85 3.28 4.41
C ALA A 140 -14.62 4.72 4.90
N LYS A 141 -13.46 5.02 5.49
CA LYS A 141 -13.11 6.39 5.93
C LYS A 141 -12.46 7.24 4.83
N ALA A 142 -12.08 6.64 3.69
CA ALA A 142 -11.51 7.33 2.53
C ALA A 142 -12.60 7.92 1.60
N GLU A 143 -13.88 7.65 1.85
CA GLU A 143 -14.94 8.43 1.23
C GLU A 143 -15.00 9.83 1.87
N PRO A 144 -14.92 10.93 1.08
CA PRO A 144 -15.20 12.24 1.63
C PRO A 144 -16.63 12.23 2.16
N LYS A 145 -16.79 12.43 3.48
CA LYS A 145 -18.10 12.60 4.11
C LYS A 145 -18.88 13.63 3.28
N LYS A 146 -19.92 13.17 2.56
CA LYS A 146 -20.90 14.08 1.94
C LYS A 146 -21.41 14.97 3.07
N ARG A 147 -20.98 16.24 3.06
CA ARG A 147 -21.56 17.27 3.93
C ARG A 147 -23.06 17.29 3.62
N LYS A 148 -23.88 16.97 4.62
CA LYS A 148 -25.33 17.19 4.57
C LYS A 148 -25.62 18.68 4.57
#